data_AF-A0A832UET0-F1
#
_entry.id   AF-A0A832UET0-F1
#
_cell.length_a   1.000
_cell.length_b   1.000
_cell.length_c   1.000
_cell.angle_alpha   90.00
_cell.angle_beta   90.00
_cell.angle_gamma   90.00
#
_symmetry.space_group_name_H-M   'P 1'
#
loop_
_entity.id
_entity.type
_entity.pdbx_description
1 polymer ?
#
loop_
_entity_poly.entity_id
_entity_poly.type
_entity_poly.pdbx_seq_one_letter_code
_entity_poly.pdbx_strand_id
1 'polypeptide(L)'
;MIRTERKYIEILRILREHRDPMGAKRLSELMAERGFVLSDRAVQYYLSYLDTMGFTEKIGNQGRILTPIGMAETDNALVDDRIGFVISKLERLAYRSTFDPATSTGDVAYNLSMVPEEAFERAKAVFDDVVRVGCGFFNSYKIIERDPRIPSGYIGFITLCSITMDGVFQRNGIPVKMAFGGRLEIENGKPLQFRDLIGYRGTTIDPLELFISSGLTSISSYTRSRTGIALANVREVPASAQQQVEDTIRLMNACGFIFPVTMGSQVFNLPPNPNRLSIVAFSGLNYIGNCVENGIEVKTEIGAGNIPFSKVMGEN
;
A
#
# COMPACT_ATOMS: atom_id res chain seq x y z
N MET A 1 -27.00 6.24 8.80
CA MET A 1 -26.74 6.20 7.34
C MET A 1 -25.77 5.08 6.96
N ILE A 2 -24.55 5.02 7.51
CA ILE A 2 -23.48 4.04 7.16
C ILE A 2 -23.85 2.54 7.29
N ARG A 3 -24.72 2.16 8.25
CA ARG A 3 -25.11 0.74 8.47
C ARG A 3 -26.10 0.18 7.44
N THR A 4 -26.83 1.06 6.75
CA THR A 4 -27.84 0.68 5.76
C THR A 4 -27.18 0.39 4.41
N GLU A 5 -26.06 1.06 4.10
CA GLU A 5 -25.31 0.90 2.85
C GLU A 5 -24.70 -0.49 2.70
N ARG A 6 -24.01 -0.97 3.74
CA ARG A 6 -23.37 -2.30 3.72
C ARG A 6 -24.34 -3.45 3.49
N LYS A 7 -25.60 -3.30 3.94
CA LYS A 7 -26.62 -4.36 3.84
C LYS A 7 -27.16 -4.52 2.43
N TYR A 8 -27.41 -3.41 1.71
CA TYR A 8 -27.87 -3.52 0.33
C TYR A 8 -26.73 -3.93 -0.60
N ILE A 9 -25.51 -3.44 -0.36
CA ILE A 9 -24.31 -3.86 -1.12
C ILE A 9 -24.13 -5.38 -1.02
N GLU A 10 -24.27 -5.94 0.18
CA GLU A 10 -24.12 -7.39 0.36
C GLU A 10 -25.24 -8.19 -0.34
N ILE A 11 -26.48 -7.68 -0.35
CA ILE A 11 -27.57 -8.29 -1.14
C ILE A 11 -27.23 -8.30 -2.64
N LEU A 12 -26.69 -7.20 -3.17
CA LEU A 12 -26.26 -7.12 -4.58
C LEU A 12 -25.11 -8.09 -4.89
N ARG A 13 -24.15 -8.27 -3.96
CA ARG A 13 -23.06 -9.26 -4.08
C ARG A 13 -23.57 -10.69 -4.15
N ILE A 14 -24.47 -11.06 -3.25
CA ILE A 14 -25.06 -12.41 -3.23
C ILE A 14 -25.81 -12.67 -4.55
N LEU A 15 -26.57 -11.68 -5.04
CA LEU A 15 -27.26 -11.73 -6.34
C LEU A 15 -26.30 -11.81 -7.53
N ARG A 16 -25.10 -11.23 -7.46
CA ARG A 16 -24.10 -11.36 -8.53
C ARG A 16 -23.52 -12.77 -8.63
N GLU A 17 -23.35 -13.42 -7.49
CA GLU A 17 -22.79 -14.78 -7.42
C GLU A 17 -23.78 -15.86 -7.88
N HIS A 18 -25.08 -15.55 -7.88
CA HIS A 18 -26.14 -16.48 -8.27
C HIS A 18 -26.89 -15.93 -9.48
N ARG A 19 -26.78 -16.62 -10.61
CA ARG A 19 -27.43 -16.20 -11.87
C ARG A 19 -28.95 -16.45 -11.90
N ASP A 20 -29.45 -17.29 -10.99
CA ASP A 20 -30.87 -17.61 -10.87
C ASP A 20 -31.62 -16.58 -10.00
N PRO A 21 -32.91 -16.30 -10.28
CA PRO A 21 -33.70 -15.39 -9.45
C PRO A 21 -33.76 -15.84 -7.99
N MET A 22 -33.47 -14.92 -7.06
CA MET A 22 -33.45 -15.24 -5.62
C MET A 22 -34.55 -14.55 -4.82
N GLY A 23 -35.24 -15.34 -4.00
CA GLY A 23 -36.25 -14.89 -3.06
C GLY A 23 -35.66 -14.39 -1.73
N ALA A 24 -36.44 -13.59 -1.00
CA ALA A 24 -36.01 -12.94 0.24
C ALA A 24 -35.59 -13.93 1.36
N LYS A 25 -36.23 -15.10 1.43
CA LYS A 25 -35.89 -16.15 2.40
C LYS A 25 -34.47 -16.70 2.17
N ARG A 26 -34.16 -17.07 0.93
CA ARG A 26 -32.83 -17.58 0.56
C ARG A 26 -31.75 -16.51 0.72
N LEU A 27 -32.07 -15.26 0.37
CA LEU A 27 -31.18 -14.12 0.59
C LEU A 27 -30.95 -13.85 2.08
N SER A 28 -31.95 -14.00 2.95
CA SER A 28 -31.80 -13.87 4.41
C SER A 28 -30.84 -14.91 4.97
N GLU A 29 -30.95 -16.17 4.55
CA GLU A 29 -30.04 -17.25 4.93
C GLU A 29 -28.58 -16.93 4.55
N LEU A 30 -28.35 -16.57 3.28
CA LEU A 30 -27.02 -16.23 2.76
C LEU A 30 -26.45 -14.95 3.40
N MET A 31 -27.29 -13.96 3.69
CA MET A 31 -26.90 -12.76 4.43
C MET A 31 -26.44 -13.10 5.85
N ALA A 32 -27.12 -14.03 6.53
CA ALA A 32 -26.77 -14.48 7.88
C ALA A 32 -25.43 -15.23 7.89
N GLU A 33 -25.17 -16.08 6.89
CA GLU A 33 -23.86 -16.76 6.69
C GLU A 33 -22.71 -15.74 6.57
N ARG A 34 -22.99 -14.55 6.02
CA ARG A 34 -22.02 -13.45 5.87
C ARG A 34 -22.02 -12.45 7.04
N GLY A 35 -22.67 -12.79 8.16
CA GLY A 35 -22.69 -11.98 9.37
C GLY A 35 -23.73 -10.85 9.39
N PHE A 36 -24.65 -10.81 8.43
CA PHE A 36 -25.76 -9.86 8.37
C PHE A 36 -27.09 -10.53 8.72
N VAL A 37 -27.44 -10.54 10.01
CA VAL A 37 -28.71 -11.10 10.47
C VAL A 37 -29.86 -10.16 10.14
N LEU A 38 -30.72 -10.56 9.19
CA LEU A 38 -31.91 -9.82 8.75
C LEU A 38 -33.09 -10.79 8.61
N SER A 39 -34.29 -10.36 9.00
CA SER A 39 -35.50 -11.14 8.73
C SER A 39 -35.90 -11.11 7.25
N ASP A 40 -36.64 -12.11 6.78
CA ASP A 40 -37.19 -12.16 5.41
C ASP A 40 -37.92 -10.87 5.02
N ARG A 41 -38.69 -10.29 5.95
CA ARG A 41 -39.42 -9.03 5.75
C ARG A 41 -38.48 -7.83 5.60
N ALA A 42 -37.38 -7.80 6.36
CA ALA A 42 -36.36 -6.77 6.20
C ALA A 42 -35.64 -6.90 4.86
N VAL A 43 -35.30 -8.12 4.44
CA VAL A 43 -34.71 -8.38 3.12
C VAL A 43 -35.68 -7.97 1.99
N GLN A 44 -36.98 -8.27 2.11
CA GLN A 44 -37.99 -7.80 1.15
C GLN A 44 -38.02 -6.28 1.03
N TYR A 45 -37.91 -5.56 2.14
CA TYR A 45 -37.85 -4.10 2.14
C TYR A 45 -36.62 -3.58 1.37
N TYR A 46 -35.43 -4.15 1.61
CA TYR A 46 -34.23 -3.80 0.85
C TYR A 46 -34.38 -4.11 -0.63
N LEU A 47 -34.95 -5.26 -0.98
CA LEU A 47 -35.17 -5.63 -2.37
C LEU A 47 -36.15 -4.70 -3.08
N SER A 48 -37.24 -4.28 -2.41
CA SER A 48 -38.14 -3.26 -2.98
C SER A 48 -37.45 -1.91 -3.19
N TYR A 49 -36.54 -1.53 -2.28
CA TYR A 49 -35.72 -0.34 -2.45
C TYR A 49 -34.74 -0.48 -3.64
N LEU A 50 -34.07 -1.62 -3.77
CA LEU A 50 -33.16 -1.92 -4.88
C LEU A 50 -33.88 -1.99 -6.23
N ASP A 51 -35.11 -2.50 -6.26
CA ASP A 51 -36.00 -2.47 -7.42
C ASP A 51 -36.30 -1.01 -7.83
N THR A 52 -36.57 -0.14 -6.84
CA THR A 52 -36.85 1.29 -7.09
C THR A 52 -35.64 2.03 -7.64
N MET A 53 -34.43 1.65 -7.22
CA MET A 53 -33.16 2.19 -7.71
C MET A 53 -32.75 1.61 -9.07
N GLY A 54 -33.48 0.61 -9.59
CA GLY A 54 -33.16 -0.07 -10.85
C GLY A 54 -31.98 -1.03 -10.76
N PHE A 55 -31.50 -1.37 -9.56
CA PHE A 55 -30.37 -2.29 -9.35
C PHE A 55 -30.78 -3.75 -9.42
N THR A 56 -32.03 -4.06 -9.07
CA THR A 56 -32.60 -5.41 -9.18
C THR A 56 -33.89 -5.39 -9.98
N GLU A 57 -34.21 -6.52 -10.59
CA GLU A 57 -35.46 -6.72 -11.32
C GLU A 57 -36.19 -7.97 -10.80
N LYS A 58 -37.51 -7.85 -10.63
CA LYS A 58 -38.34 -8.94 -10.13
C LYS A 58 -38.78 -9.88 -11.25
N ILE A 59 -38.40 -11.15 -11.13
CA ILE A 59 -38.81 -12.23 -12.04
C ILE A 59 -39.95 -13.03 -11.40
N GLY A 60 -41.18 -12.56 -11.63
CA GLY A 60 -42.40 -13.21 -11.13
C GLY A 60 -42.35 -13.53 -9.63
N ASN A 61 -42.66 -14.78 -9.28
CA ASN A 61 -42.57 -15.30 -7.91
C ASN A 61 -41.23 -15.97 -7.59
N GLN A 62 -40.31 -16.05 -8.56
CA GLN A 62 -39.04 -16.75 -8.41
C GLN A 62 -38.02 -15.92 -7.60
N GLY A 63 -38.11 -14.59 -7.68
CA GLY A 63 -37.26 -13.71 -6.88
C GLY A 63 -36.83 -12.48 -7.66
N ARG A 64 -35.59 -12.03 -7.39
CA ARG A 64 -34.94 -10.96 -8.16
C ARG A 64 -33.64 -11.41 -8.79
N ILE A 65 -33.32 -10.77 -9.90
CA ILE A 65 -32.03 -10.83 -10.56
C ILE A 65 -31.36 -9.47 -10.50
N LEU A 66 -30.04 -9.45 -10.66
CA LEU A 66 -29.25 -8.24 -10.75
C LEU A 66 -29.35 -7.64 -12.16
N THR A 67 -29.64 -6.35 -12.26
CA THR A 67 -29.65 -5.63 -13.55
C THR A 67 -28.23 -5.23 -13.95
N PRO A 68 -27.99 -4.81 -15.21
CA PRO A 68 -26.69 -4.23 -15.60
C PRO A 68 -26.29 -3.01 -14.76
N ILE A 69 -27.25 -2.19 -14.31
CA ILE A 69 -27.00 -1.05 -13.43
C ILE A 69 -26.61 -1.52 -12.03
N GLY A 70 -27.28 -2.55 -11.50
CA GLY A 70 -26.90 -3.18 -10.22
C GLY A 70 -25.55 -3.89 -10.25
N MET A 71 -25.15 -4.44 -11.40
CA MET A 71 -23.80 -4.97 -11.62
C MET A 71 -22.75 -3.88 -11.49
N ALA A 72 -22.93 -2.76 -12.18
CA ALA A 72 -22.03 -1.61 -12.10
C ALA A 72 -21.95 -1.01 -10.68
N GLU A 73 -23.08 -0.95 -9.96
CA GLU A 73 -23.12 -0.51 -8.56
C GLU A 73 -22.35 -1.46 -7.63
N THR A 74 -22.44 -2.77 -7.87
CA THR A 74 -21.66 -3.77 -7.12
C THR A 74 -20.16 -3.56 -7.36
N ASP A 75 -19.77 -3.21 -8.59
CA ASP A 75 -18.37 -2.93 -8.93
C ASP A 75 -17.87 -1.63 -8.28
N ASN A 76 -18.68 -0.57 -8.23
CA ASN A 76 -18.37 0.67 -7.52
C ASN A 76 -18.28 0.47 -6.00
N ALA A 77 -19.20 -0.29 -5.40
CA ALA A 77 -19.16 -0.61 -3.97
C ALA A 77 -17.96 -1.52 -3.61
N LEU A 78 -17.52 -2.38 -4.53
CA LEU A 78 -16.26 -3.11 -4.40
C LEU A 78 -15.05 -2.17 -4.51
N VAL A 79 -15.13 -1.11 -5.31
CA VAL A 79 -14.10 -0.06 -5.35
C VAL A 79 -14.01 0.68 -4.02
N ASP A 80 -15.13 1.09 -3.40
CA ASP A 80 -15.10 1.76 -2.09
C ASP A 80 -14.55 0.89 -0.95
N ASP A 81 -14.91 -0.40 -0.91
CA ASP A 81 -14.32 -1.36 0.04
C ASP A 81 -12.82 -1.58 -0.22
N ARG A 82 -12.37 -1.51 -1.49
CA ARG A 82 -10.94 -1.58 -1.86
C ARG A 82 -10.19 -0.28 -1.55
N ILE A 83 -10.84 0.89 -1.63
CA ILE A 83 -10.26 2.20 -1.32
C ILE A 83 -9.84 2.26 0.15
N GLY A 84 -10.68 1.71 1.05
CA GLY A 84 -10.34 1.59 2.47
C GLY A 84 -9.30 0.52 2.76
N PHE A 85 -9.17 -0.50 1.91
CA PHE A 85 -8.34 -1.68 2.18
C PHE A 85 -6.84 -1.37 2.18
N VAL A 86 -6.34 -0.57 1.23
CA VAL A 86 -4.90 -0.27 1.13
C VAL A 86 -4.45 0.50 2.37
N ILE A 87 -5.07 1.64 2.67
CA ILE A 87 -4.67 2.45 3.82
C ILE A 87 -4.87 1.70 5.14
N SER A 88 -5.96 0.94 5.31
CA SER A 88 -6.18 0.12 6.51
C SER A 88 -5.13 -0.98 6.66
N LYS A 89 -4.68 -1.59 5.55
CA LYS A 89 -3.57 -2.56 5.55
C LYS A 89 -2.28 -1.90 6.02
N LEU A 90 -1.95 -0.71 5.51
CA LEU A 90 -0.75 0.04 5.89
C LEU A 90 -0.80 0.45 7.36
N GLU A 91 -1.93 0.96 7.85
CA GLU A 91 -2.12 1.34 9.26
C GLU A 91 -1.97 0.13 10.19
N ARG A 92 -2.51 -1.03 9.81
CA ARG A 92 -2.35 -2.28 10.58
C ARG A 92 -0.88 -2.71 10.64
N LEU A 93 -0.14 -2.58 9.55
CA LEU A 93 1.29 -2.87 9.50
C LEU A 93 2.09 -1.90 10.38
N ALA A 94 1.75 -0.59 10.35
CA ALA A 94 2.37 0.43 11.20
C ALA A 94 2.18 0.10 12.69
N TYR A 95 0.94 -0.23 13.09
CA TYR A 95 0.61 -0.63 14.45
C TYR A 95 1.42 -1.83 14.95
N ARG A 96 1.67 -2.81 14.06
CA ARG A 96 2.43 -4.02 14.36
C ARG A 96 3.95 -3.87 14.29
N SER A 97 4.48 -2.86 13.60
CA SER A 97 5.92 -2.64 13.50
C SER A 97 6.48 -2.25 14.86
N THR A 98 7.05 -3.18 15.64
CA THR A 98 7.56 -3.01 17.03
C THR A 98 8.93 -2.36 17.18
N PHE A 99 9.57 -1.99 16.07
CA PHE A 99 10.94 -1.48 16.07
C PHE A 99 11.17 -0.30 17.03
N ASP A 100 12.22 -0.41 17.83
CA ASP A 100 12.75 0.63 18.70
C ASP A 100 14.19 0.95 18.27
N PRO A 101 14.44 2.15 17.71
CA PRO A 101 15.77 2.53 17.22
C PRO A 101 16.79 2.77 18.34
N ALA A 102 16.37 2.97 19.60
CA ALA A 102 17.30 3.10 20.72
C ALA A 102 17.97 1.77 21.09
N THR A 103 17.22 0.67 20.95
CA THR A 103 17.72 -0.70 21.23
C THR A 103 18.09 -1.48 19.97
N SER A 104 17.71 -0.98 18.78
CA SER A 104 17.83 -1.72 17.51
C SER A 104 17.12 -3.08 17.53
N THR A 105 15.98 -3.16 18.22
CA THR A 105 15.19 -4.40 18.35
C THR A 105 13.73 -4.19 17.99
N GLY A 106 12.97 -5.28 17.87
CA GLY A 106 11.56 -5.26 17.48
C GLY A 106 11.36 -5.51 15.99
N ASP A 107 10.11 -5.42 15.55
CA ASP A 107 9.69 -5.80 14.21
C ASP A 107 9.59 -4.60 13.26
N VAL A 108 10.05 -4.81 12.04
CA VAL A 108 9.99 -3.85 10.94
C VAL A 108 9.04 -4.34 9.86
N ALA A 109 8.38 -3.42 9.17
CA ALA A 109 7.55 -3.74 8.02
C ALA A 109 8.41 -3.94 6.77
N TYR A 110 8.09 -4.96 5.96
CA TYR A 110 8.87 -5.30 4.78
C TYR A 110 8.01 -5.61 3.56
N ASN A 111 8.63 -5.53 2.38
CA ASN A 111 8.11 -6.07 1.12
C ASN A 111 8.85 -7.38 0.80
N LEU A 112 8.14 -8.33 0.19
CA LEU A 112 8.74 -9.56 -0.32
C LEU A 112 8.65 -9.55 -1.84
N SER A 113 9.81 -9.58 -2.49
CA SER A 113 9.92 -9.62 -3.95
C SER A 113 10.53 -10.94 -4.39
N MET A 114 10.00 -11.52 -5.45
CA MET A 114 10.34 -12.85 -5.96
C MET A 114 10.77 -12.71 -7.41
N VAL A 115 11.97 -13.20 -7.72
CA VAL A 115 12.52 -13.23 -9.08
C VAL A 115 12.84 -14.66 -9.47
N PRO A 116 12.76 -15.03 -10.77
CA PRO A 116 13.20 -16.35 -11.22
C PRO A 116 14.69 -16.58 -10.90
N GLU A 117 15.06 -17.82 -10.55
CA GLU A 117 16.44 -18.21 -10.23
C GLU A 117 17.42 -17.82 -11.34
N GLU A 118 17.04 -17.96 -12.62
CA GLU A 118 17.87 -17.58 -13.76
C GLU A 118 18.15 -16.07 -13.87
N ALA A 119 17.32 -15.25 -13.22
CA ALA A 119 17.46 -13.80 -13.21
C ALA A 119 18.17 -13.27 -11.95
N PHE A 120 18.51 -14.15 -11.00
CA PHE A 120 19.03 -13.80 -9.68
C PHE A 120 20.22 -12.84 -9.71
N GLU A 121 21.29 -13.19 -10.44
CA GLU A 121 22.51 -12.37 -10.50
C GLU A 121 22.25 -10.97 -11.07
N ARG A 122 21.37 -10.89 -12.08
CA ARG A 122 20.95 -9.61 -12.67
C ARG A 122 20.13 -8.81 -11.66
N ALA A 123 19.18 -9.45 -10.97
CA ALA A 123 18.35 -8.79 -9.97
C ALA A 123 19.20 -8.28 -8.80
N LYS A 124 20.16 -9.09 -8.33
CA LYS A 124 21.10 -8.71 -7.27
C LYS A 124 21.91 -7.47 -7.67
N ALA A 125 22.47 -7.42 -8.88
CA ALA A 125 23.21 -6.26 -9.35
C ALA A 125 22.33 -4.99 -9.40
N VAL A 126 21.09 -5.12 -9.86
CA VAL A 126 20.11 -4.03 -9.91
C VAL A 126 19.68 -3.56 -8.51
N PHE A 127 19.63 -4.46 -7.54
CA PHE A 127 19.39 -4.10 -6.14
C PHE A 127 20.60 -3.40 -5.52
N ASP A 128 21.82 -3.87 -5.80
CA ASP A 128 23.07 -3.27 -5.36
C ASP A 128 23.23 -1.84 -5.92
N ASP A 129 22.75 -1.59 -7.14
CA ASP A 129 22.66 -0.25 -7.72
C ASP A 129 21.82 0.73 -6.88
N VAL A 130 20.66 0.28 -6.41
CA VAL A 130 19.75 1.09 -5.56
C VAL A 130 20.36 1.36 -4.20
N VAL A 131 21.02 0.37 -3.59
CA VAL A 131 21.81 0.54 -2.35
C VAL A 131 22.89 1.59 -2.56
N ARG A 132 23.69 1.46 -3.63
CA ARG A 132 24.84 2.33 -3.91
C ARG A 132 24.44 3.80 -4.08
N VAL A 133 23.33 4.09 -4.74
CA VAL A 133 22.85 5.48 -4.90
C VAL A 133 22.04 5.99 -3.72
N GLY A 134 21.65 5.12 -2.78
CA GLY A 134 20.93 5.49 -1.56
C GLY A 134 19.48 5.87 -1.82
N CYS A 135 18.83 5.22 -2.80
CA CYS A 135 17.44 5.51 -3.15
C CYS A 135 16.45 4.42 -2.71
N GLY A 136 16.88 3.54 -1.81
CA GLY A 136 15.98 2.72 -0.98
C GLY A 136 15.58 3.46 0.30
N PHE A 137 14.71 2.84 1.10
CA PHE A 137 14.36 3.32 2.44
C PHE A 137 15.37 2.87 3.53
N PHE A 138 16.11 1.81 3.24
CA PHE A 138 17.13 1.21 4.10
C PHE A 138 18.40 0.94 3.29
N ASN A 139 19.54 0.94 3.95
CA ASN A 139 20.87 0.82 3.32
C ASN A 139 21.21 -0.57 2.77
N SER A 140 20.29 -1.52 2.88
CA SER A 140 20.47 -2.90 2.42
C SER A 140 19.12 -3.56 2.17
N TYR A 141 19.19 -4.78 1.64
CA TYR A 141 18.08 -5.71 1.44
C TYR A 141 18.54 -7.10 1.88
N LYS A 142 17.62 -8.05 2.09
CA LYS A 142 17.97 -9.43 2.46
C LYS A 142 17.54 -10.42 1.40
N ILE A 143 18.44 -11.33 1.00
CA ILE A 143 18.10 -12.46 0.12
C ILE A 143 17.56 -13.61 0.99
N ILE A 144 16.46 -14.21 0.55
CA ILE A 144 15.83 -15.36 1.21
C ILE A 144 15.45 -16.43 0.19
N GLU A 145 15.78 -17.68 0.51
CA GLU A 145 15.40 -18.85 -0.31
C GLU A 145 14.25 -19.65 0.33
N ARG A 146 14.04 -19.46 1.64
CA ARG A 146 13.10 -20.25 2.44
C ARG A 146 11.98 -19.38 2.99
N ASP A 147 10.92 -19.24 2.22
CA ASP A 147 9.63 -18.69 2.64
C ASP A 147 8.51 -19.46 1.92
N PRO A 148 7.44 -19.91 2.61
CA PRO A 148 6.34 -20.66 1.99
C PRO A 148 5.65 -19.95 0.82
N ARG A 149 5.80 -18.63 0.71
CA ARG A 149 5.22 -17.83 -0.37
C ARG A 149 6.09 -17.80 -1.63
N ILE A 150 7.36 -18.18 -1.53
CA ILE A 150 8.28 -18.22 -2.66
C ILE A 150 8.02 -19.53 -3.44
N PRO A 151 7.60 -19.45 -4.72
CA PRO A 151 7.42 -20.65 -5.54
C PRO A 151 8.76 -21.35 -5.82
N SER A 152 8.70 -22.64 -6.16
CA SER A 152 9.89 -23.35 -6.67
C SER A 152 10.45 -22.65 -7.91
N GLY A 153 11.77 -22.53 -8.02
CA GLY A 153 12.43 -21.83 -9.13
C GLY A 153 12.50 -20.31 -8.98
N TYR A 154 12.16 -19.77 -7.81
CA TYR A 154 12.24 -18.34 -7.51
C TYR A 154 13.10 -18.08 -6.28
N ILE A 155 13.75 -16.90 -6.24
CA ILE A 155 14.50 -16.38 -5.09
C ILE A 155 13.82 -15.13 -4.55
N GLY A 156 13.74 -15.05 -3.22
CA GLY A 156 13.13 -13.94 -2.50
C GLY A 156 14.11 -12.84 -2.12
N PHE A 157 13.62 -11.61 -2.13
CA PHE A 157 14.30 -10.40 -1.70
C PHE A 157 13.39 -9.66 -0.72
N ILE A 158 13.90 -9.36 0.47
CA ILE A 158 13.24 -8.54 1.48
C ILE A 158 13.79 -7.13 1.42
N THR A 159 12.89 -6.13 1.31
CA THR A 159 13.23 -4.71 1.44
C THR A 159 12.40 -4.07 2.54
N LEU A 160 12.98 -3.13 3.30
CA LEU A 160 12.25 -2.44 4.36
C LEU A 160 11.29 -1.38 3.81
N CYS A 161 10.13 -1.32 4.42
CA CYS A 161 9.06 -0.40 4.03
C CYS A 161 9.01 0.82 4.97
N SER A 162 8.67 1.98 4.40
CA SER A 162 8.50 3.24 5.14
C SER A 162 7.42 3.20 6.21
N ILE A 163 6.53 2.19 6.15
CA ILE A 163 5.58 1.88 7.23
C ILE A 163 6.28 1.61 8.58
N THR A 164 7.55 1.17 8.55
CA THR A 164 8.36 1.02 9.76
C THR A 164 8.52 2.36 10.49
N MET A 165 8.82 3.45 9.77
CA MET A 165 8.88 4.79 10.34
C MET A 165 7.52 5.23 10.89
N ASP A 166 6.43 4.90 10.20
CA ASP A 166 5.07 5.18 10.69
C ASP A 166 4.84 4.54 12.07
N GLY A 167 5.25 3.28 12.26
CA GLY A 167 5.15 2.59 13.56
C GLY A 167 6.05 3.16 14.65
N VAL A 168 7.30 3.53 14.32
CA VAL A 168 8.24 4.16 15.26
C VAL A 168 7.72 5.50 15.75
N PHE A 169 7.26 6.37 14.85
CA PHE A 169 6.67 7.66 15.22
C PHE A 169 5.42 7.49 16.09
N GLN A 170 4.52 6.56 15.73
CA GLN A 170 3.32 6.31 16.53
C GLN A 170 3.63 5.89 17.96
N ARG A 171 4.65 5.04 18.19
CA ARG A 171 5.04 4.66 19.57
C ARG A 171 5.69 5.78 20.36
N ASN A 172 6.31 6.72 19.67
CA ASN A 172 6.81 7.94 20.27
C ASN A 172 5.68 8.98 20.48
N GLY A 173 4.41 8.63 20.24
CA GLY A 173 3.28 9.53 20.42
C GLY A 173 3.14 10.58 19.30
N ILE A 174 3.84 10.40 18.18
CA ILE A 174 3.80 11.30 17.04
C ILE A 174 2.76 10.77 16.04
N PRO A 175 1.63 11.46 15.82
CA PRO A 175 0.63 11.01 14.86
C PRO A 175 1.15 11.25 13.43
N VAL A 176 1.13 10.21 12.61
CA VAL A 176 1.61 10.26 11.22
C VAL A 176 0.45 10.15 10.25
N LYS A 177 0.42 11.04 9.27
CA LYS A 177 -0.51 10.95 8.13
C LYS A 177 0.26 10.46 6.91
N MET A 178 -0.14 9.32 6.35
CA MET A 178 0.34 8.81 5.08
C MET A 178 -0.24 9.66 3.93
N ALA A 179 0.47 10.71 3.55
CA ALA A 179 -0.08 11.75 2.68
C ALA A 179 -0.09 11.31 1.21
N PHE A 180 1.10 11.10 0.62
CA PHE A 180 1.24 10.86 -0.81
C PHE A 180 2.31 9.83 -1.13
N GLY A 181 2.12 9.08 -2.22
CA GLY A 181 3.19 8.47 -3.00
C GLY A 181 3.44 9.30 -4.26
N GLY A 182 4.69 9.46 -4.67
CA GLY A 182 5.03 10.36 -5.76
C GLY A 182 6.27 9.99 -6.54
N ARG A 183 6.38 10.59 -7.72
CA ARG A 183 7.54 10.52 -8.60
C ARG A 183 8.43 11.73 -8.37
N LEU A 184 9.58 11.53 -7.75
CA LEU A 184 10.54 12.58 -7.42
C LEU A 184 11.58 12.68 -8.54
N GLU A 185 11.64 13.85 -9.18
CA GLU A 185 12.67 14.19 -10.14
C GLU A 185 13.99 14.50 -9.43
N ILE A 186 15.07 13.97 -9.98
CA ILE A 186 16.42 14.10 -9.45
C ILE A 186 17.36 14.46 -10.60
N GLU A 187 18.18 15.48 -10.40
CA GLU A 187 19.21 15.90 -11.35
C GLU A 187 20.55 16.00 -10.64
N ASN A 188 21.57 15.33 -11.17
CA ASN A 188 22.92 15.30 -10.61
C ASN A 188 22.95 14.96 -9.10
N GLY A 189 22.08 14.03 -8.69
CA GLY A 189 21.93 13.58 -7.30
C GLY A 189 21.10 14.51 -6.42
N LYS A 190 20.61 15.65 -6.95
CA LYS A 190 19.81 16.63 -6.21
C LYS A 190 18.32 16.44 -6.50
N PRO A 191 17.50 16.14 -5.48
CA PRO A 191 16.04 16.17 -5.61
C PRO A 191 15.54 17.56 -6.01
N LEU A 192 14.69 17.63 -7.03
CA LEU A 192 14.17 18.89 -7.57
C LEU A 192 12.71 19.13 -7.17
N GLN A 193 11.82 18.25 -7.62
CA GLN A 193 10.37 18.39 -7.42
C GLN A 193 9.63 17.07 -7.65
N PHE A 194 8.39 16.98 -7.19
CA PHE A 194 7.50 15.89 -7.58
C PHE A 194 6.91 16.16 -8.97
N ARG A 195 7.03 15.19 -9.87
CA ARG A 195 6.35 15.21 -11.17
C ARG A 195 4.88 14.85 -11.04
N ASP A 196 4.58 13.84 -10.22
CA ASP A 196 3.22 13.45 -9.84
C ASP A 196 3.15 13.10 -8.36
N LEU A 197 1.96 13.27 -7.80
CA LEU A 197 1.59 12.87 -6.44
C LEU A 197 0.21 12.24 -6.48
N ILE A 198 0.06 11.11 -5.78
CA ILE A 198 -1.23 10.47 -5.56
C ILE A 198 -1.39 10.27 -4.05
N GLY A 199 -2.52 10.73 -3.52
CA GLY A 199 -2.83 10.56 -2.10
C GLY A 199 -3.10 9.11 -1.75
N TYR A 200 -2.63 8.62 -0.61
CA TYR A 200 -2.95 7.25 -0.15
C TYR A 200 -4.42 7.10 0.27
N ARG A 201 -5.07 8.20 0.68
CA ARG A 201 -6.51 8.21 0.95
C ARG A 201 -7.26 8.27 -0.37
N GLY A 202 -8.22 7.38 -0.55
CA GLY A 202 -9.05 7.38 -1.76
C GLY A 202 -8.55 6.47 -2.87
N THR A 203 -7.49 5.66 -2.65
CA THR A 203 -6.95 4.77 -3.68
C THR A 203 -7.18 3.30 -3.37
N THR A 204 -7.51 2.53 -4.39
CA THR A 204 -7.65 1.06 -4.35
C THR A 204 -6.33 0.31 -4.56
N ILE A 205 -5.31 1.02 -5.03
CA ILE A 205 -3.99 0.49 -5.41
C ILE A 205 -2.92 1.35 -4.73
N ASP A 206 -1.76 0.76 -4.43
CA ASP A 206 -0.61 1.52 -3.97
C ASP A 206 -0.14 2.49 -5.08
N PRO A 207 -0.09 3.81 -4.82
CA PRO A 207 0.38 4.80 -5.78
C PRO A 207 1.70 4.48 -6.48
N LEU A 208 2.66 3.92 -5.75
CA LEU A 208 4.00 3.69 -6.26
C LEU A 208 4.03 2.49 -7.20
N GLU A 209 3.25 1.45 -6.89
CA GLU A 209 3.05 0.30 -7.79
C GLU A 209 2.42 0.74 -9.11
N LEU A 210 1.46 1.68 -9.05
CA LEU A 210 0.85 2.26 -10.25
C LEU A 210 1.89 2.98 -11.12
N PHE A 211 2.80 3.75 -10.53
CA PHE A 211 3.85 4.44 -11.29
C PHE A 211 4.84 3.47 -11.96
N ILE A 212 5.21 2.37 -11.28
CA ILE A 212 6.09 1.34 -11.84
C ILE A 212 5.40 0.64 -13.01
N SER A 213 4.19 0.12 -12.80
CA SER A 213 3.43 -0.62 -13.82
C SER A 213 3.08 0.24 -15.04
N SER A 214 2.99 1.56 -14.86
CA SER A 214 2.74 2.52 -15.94
C SER A 214 4.02 2.98 -16.67
N GLY A 215 5.20 2.49 -16.29
CA GLY A 215 6.48 2.86 -16.91
C GLY A 215 6.85 4.34 -16.74
N LEU A 216 6.41 4.98 -15.65
CA LEU A 216 6.59 6.42 -15.42
C LEU A 216 7.84 6.76 -14.60
N THR A 217 8.66 5.79 -14.26
CA THR A 217 9.92 5.97 -13.52
C THR A 217 11.14 5.92 -14.45
N SER A 218 12.28 6.41 -13.98
CA SER A 218 13.57 6.24 -14.64
C SER A 218 14.67 6.02 -13.60
N ILE A 219 14.42 5.08 -12.69
CA ILE A 219 15.28 4.71 -11.57
C ILE A 219 16.62 4.16 -12.09
N SER A 220 16.60 3.39 -13.17
CA SER A 220 17.79 2.85 -13.81
C SER A 220 18.69 3.94 -14.40
N SER A 221 18.10 5.03 -14.92
CA SER A 221 18.85 6.21 -15.33
C SER A 221 19.45 6.89 -14.10
N TYR A 222 18.67 7.04 -13.03
CA TYR A 222 19.17 7.63 -11.79
C TYR A 222 20.33 6.83 -11.17
N THR A 223 20.28 5.50 -11.18
CA THR A 223 21.35 4.66 -10.62
C THR A 223 22.66 4.74 -11.42
N ARG A 224 22.58 5.02 -12.73
CA ARG A 224 23.73 5.16 -13.63
C ARG A 224 24.31 6.56 -13.69
N SER A 225 23.47 7.58 -13.81
CA SER A 225 23.90 8.96 -14.12
C SER A 225 23.63 9.96 -13.00
N ARG A 226 23.02 9.53 -11.88
CA ARG A 226 22.50 10.41 -10.82
C ARG A 226 21.40 11.37 -11.29
N THR A 227 20.82 11.14 -12.46
CA THR A 227 19.69 11.91 -13.00
C THR A 227 18.57 10.97 -13.45
N GLY A 228 17.34 11.23 -13.02
CA GLY A 228 16.18 10.42 -13.35
C GLY A 228 15.00 10.68 -12.42
N ILE A 229 14.05 9.75 -12.41
CA ILE A 229 12.82 9.84 -11.63
C ILE A 229 12.72 8.61 -10.73
N ALA A 230 12.74 8.83 -9.42
CA ALA A 230 12.61 7.79 -8.41
C ALA A 230 11.33 7.95 -7.60
N LEU A 231 10.91 6.89 -6.91
CA LEU A 231 9.70 6.86 -6.09
C LEU A 231 10.01 7.35 -4.68
N ALA A 232 9.15 8.23 -4.17
CA ALA A 232 9.24 8.72 -2.81
C ALA A 232 7.86 8.80 -2.16
N ASN A 233 7.86 8.65 -0.84
CA ASN A 233 6.70 8.80 0.01
C ASN A 233 6.76 10.12 0.77
N VAL A 234 5.58 10.70 0.98
CA VAL A 234 5.39 11.88 1.81
C VAL A 234 4.56 11.48 3.03
N ARG A 235 5.12 11.73 4.21
CA ARG A 235 4.40 11.66 5.49
C ARG A 235 4.24 13.04 6.07
N GLU A 236 3.10 13.29 6.70
CA GLU A 236 2.87 14.52 7.42
C GLU A 236 2.73 14.26 8.92
N VAL A 237 3.49 14.99 9.73
CA VAL A 237 3.44 14.98 11.20
C VAL A 237 3.12 16.38 11.73
N PRO A 238 2.63 16.54 12.98
CA PRO A 238 2.42 17.88 13.55
C PRO A 238 3.70 18.69 13.58
N ALA A 239 3.63 19.98 13.25
CA ALA A 239 4.79 20.86 13.33
C ALA A 239 5.32 21.02 14.76
N SER A 240 4.46 20.92 15.77
CA SER A 240 4.84 20.92 17.17
C SER A 240 5.73 19.73 17.58
N ALA A 241 5.77 18.65 16.78
CA ALA A 241 6.58 17.46 17.05
C ALA A 241 7.97 17.52 16.39
N GLN A 242 8.37 18.64 15.80
CA GLN A 242 9.61 18.75 14.99
C GLN A 242 10.84 18.15 15.67
N GLN A 243 11.15 18.61 16.89
CA GLN A 243 12.35 18.16 17.60
C GLN A 243 12.33 16.65 17.83
N GLN A 244 11.18 16.12 18.26
CA GLN A 244 11.03 14.69 18.54
C GLN A 244 11.14 13.85 17.26
N VAL A 245 10.61 14.36 16.14
CA VAL A 245 10.74 13.75 14.82
C VAL A 245 12.20 13.71 14.38
N GLU A 246 12.92 14.83 14.50
CA GLU A 246 14.35 14.92 14.16
C GLU A 246 15.19 13.97 15.01
N ASP A 247 14.94 13.89 16.32
CA ASP A 247 15.64 12.99 17.23
C ASP A 247 15.39 11.52 16.87
N THR A 248 14.14 11.18 16.59
CA THR A 248 13.74 9.82 16.17
C THR A 248 14.37 9.44 14.84
N ILE A 249 14.39 10.36 13.87
CA ILE A 249 15.07 10.17 12.57
C ILE A 249 16.55 9.89 12.79
N ARG A 250 17.24 10.66 13.66
CA ARG A 250 18.68 10.43 13.93
C ARG A 250 18.94 9.03 14.49
N LEU A 251 18.10 8.55 15.41
CA LEU A 251 18.21 7.19 15.95
C LEU A 251 17.96 6.13 14.86
N MET A 252 16.96 6.30 14.01
CA MET A 252 16.70 5.37 12.90
C MET A 252 17.86 5.38 11.88
N ASN A 253 18.41 6.54 11.55
CA ASN A 253 19.55 6.63 10.64
C ASN A 253 20.78 5.91 11.18
N ALA A 254 21.01 5.95 12.49
CA ALA A 254 22.07 5.18 13.14
C ALA A 254 21.88 3.64 12.99
N CYS A 255 20.65 3.19 12.74
CA CYS A 255 20.31 1.79 12.48
C CYS A 255 20.40 1.41 10.99
N GLY A 256 20.72 2.34 10.08
CA GLY A 256 20.86 2.09 8.64
C GLY A 256 19.67 2.52 7.78
N PHE A 257 18.66 3.17 8.35
CA PHE A 257 17.59 3.78 7.55
C PHE A 257 18.10 5.02 6.81
N ILE A 258 17.57 5.29 5.62
CA ILE A 258 18.02 6.39 4.75
C ILE A 258 16.84 7.34 4.51
N PHE A 259 16.61 8.24 5.47
CA PHE A 259 15.60 9.30 5.36
C PHE A 259 15.87 10.43 6.39
N PRO A 260 15.25 11.61 6.23
CA PRO A 260 14.51 12.08 5.07
C PRO A 260 15.42 12.47 3.91
N VAL A 261 14.86 12.48 2.71
CA VAL A 261 15.40 13.22 1.55
C VAL A 261 15.32 14.72 1.83
N THR A 262 14.17 15.16 2.35
CA THR A 262 13.95 16.52 2.85
C THR A 262 12.78 16.53 3.82
N MET A 263 12.74 17.52 4.70
CA MET A 263 11.67 17.72 5.67
C MET A 263 11.39 19.21 5.89
N GLY A 264 10.12 19.57 6.00
CA GLY A 264 9.72 20.95 6.28
C GLY A 264 8.23 21.21 6.09
N SER A 265 7.77 22.42 6.44
CA SER A 265 6.40 22.89 6.22
C SER A 265 6.12 23.27 4.77
N GLN A 266 7.18 23.48 3.98
CA GLN A 266 7.16 23.68 2.54
C GLN A 266 8.35 22.95 1.94
N VAL A 267 8.08 21.87 1.19
CA VAL A 267 9.09 21.00 0.59
C VAL A 267 8.72 20.76 -0.86
N PHE A 268 9.66 21.03 -1.76
CA PHE A 268 9.43 20.96 -3.21
C PHE A 268 8.20 21.78 -3.63
N ASN A 269 7.35 21.18 -4.47
CA ASN A 269 6.08 21.70 -4.95
C ASN A 269 4.87 21.18 -4.14
N LEU A 270 5.07 20.69 -2.92
CA LEU A 270 3.96 20.31 -2.03
C LEU A 270 3.24 21.57 -1.51
N PRO A 271 1.91 21.53 -1.34
CA PRO A 271 1.18 22.63 -0.73
C PRO A 271 1.73 22.94 0.68
N PRO A 272 2.03 24.20 1.00
CA PRO A 272 2.55 24.55 2.31
C PRO A 272 1.50 24.31 3.39
N ASN A 273 1.94 23.79 4.55
CA ASN A 273 1.08 23.60 5.70
C ASN A 273 1.76 24.12 6.97
N PRO A 274 1.30 25.23 7.58
CA PRO A 274 1.95 25.79 8.76
C PRO A 274 1.84 24.89 10.00
N ASN A 275 0.89 23.96 10.02
CA ASN A 275 0.62 23.10 11.18
C ASN A 275 1.21 21.70 11.03
N ARG A 276 1.80 21.37 9.88
CA ARG A 276 2.35 20.05 9.60
C ARG A 276 3.71 20.13 8.93
N LEU A 277 4.58 19.20 9.29
CA LEU A 277 5.84 18.97 8.60
C LEU A 277 5.66 17.80 7.64
N SER A 278 6.04 18.01 6.39
CA SER A 278 6.17 16.95 5.41
C SER A 278 7.56 16.33 5.51
N ILE A 279 7.62 15.01 5.56
CA ILE A 279 8.82 14.18 5.58
C ILE A 279 8.83 13.40 4.27
N VAL A 280 9.82 13.66 3.42
CA VAL A 280 9.99 12.95 2.15
C VAL A 280 11.03 11.85 2.33
N ALA A 281 10.69 10.61 1.96
CA ALA A 281 11.60 9.47 2.03
C ALA A 281 11.54 8.68 0.73
N PHE A 282 12.69 8.22 0.22
CA PHE A 282 12.68 7.28 -0.90
C PHE A 282 11.99 5.96 -0.52
N SER A 283 11.37 5.32 -1.50
CA SER A 283 10.63 4.08 -1.29
C SER A 283 11.51 2.85 -1.48
N GLY A 284 11.26 1.81 -0.67
CA GLY A 284 11.77 0.45 -0.94
C GLY A 284 11.23 -0.14 -2.26
N LEU A 285 10.24 0.46 -2.91
CA LEU A 285 9.81 0.04 -4.24
C LEU A 285 10.73 0.51 -5.37
N ASN A 286 11.73 1.36 -5.09
CA ASN A 286 12.76 1.69 -6.07
C ASN A 286 13.60 0.48 -6.50
N TYR A 287 13.79 -0.51 -5.62
CA TYR A 287 14.39 -1.80 -5.97
C TYR A 287 13.60 -2.50 -7.09
N ILE A 288 12.27 -2.46 -6.99
CA ILE A 288 11.36 -3.18 -7.89
C ILE A 288 11.22 -2.44 -9.22
N GLY A 289 11.08 -1.11 -9.16
CA GLY A 289 11.07 -0.27 -10.34
C GLY A 289 12.37 -0.42 -11.15
N ASN A 290 13.53 -0.49 -10.48
CA ASN A 290 14.80 -0.70 -11.17
C ASN A 290 14.87 -2.08 -11.86
N CYS A 291 14.33 -3.15 -11.26
CA CYS A 291 14.22 -4.45 -11.92
C CYS A 291 13.34 -4.39 -13.16
N VAL A 292 12.15 -3.81 -13.04
CA VAL A 292 11.20 -3.69 -14.15
C VAL A 292 11.80 -2.90 -15.32
N GLU A 293 12.48 -1.79 -15.05
CA GLU A 293 13.15 -0.98 -16.07
C GLU A 293 14.31 -1.72 -16.77
N ASN A 294 14.93 -2.71 -16.12
CA ASN A 294 15.98 -3.56 -16.70
C ASN A 294 15.41 -4.86 -17.32
N GLY A 295 14.09 -4.98 -17.47
CA GLY A 295 13.44 -6.14 -18.08
C GLY A 295 13.54 -7.41 -17.25
N ILE A 296 13.64 -7.27 -15.92
CA ILE A 296 13.67 -8.40 -14.98
C ILE A 296 12.25 -8.64 -14.46
N GLU A 297 11.74 -9.86 -14.66
CA GLU A 297 10.46 -10.27 -14.06
C GLU A 297 10.60 -10.28 -12.53
N VAL A 298 9.70 -9.58 -11.86
CA VAL A 298 9.63 -9.54 -10.39
C VAL A 298 8.18 -9.52 -9.94
N LYS A 299 7.84 -10.43 -9.02
CA LYS A 299 6.53 -10.45 -8.33
C LYS A 299 6.73 -9.89 -6.93
N THR A 300 5.95 -8.91 -6.51
CA THR A 300 6.13 -8.27 -5.20
C THR A 300 4.86 -8.29 -4.37
N GLU A 301 5.00 -8.77 -3.13
CA GLU A 301 4.00 -8.58 -2.08
C GLU A 301 4.35 -7.31 -1.29
N ILE A 302 3.64 -6.21 -1.55
CA ILE A 302 3.83 -4.93 -0.86
C ILE A 302 3.24 -5.03 0.54
N GLY A 303 4.04 -4.66 1.55
CA GLY A 303 3.67 -4.81 2.95
C GLY A 303 3.35 -6.27 3.29
N ALA A 304 4.29 -7.16 2.96
CA ALA A 304 4.21 -8.60 3.13
C ALA A 304 4.07 -9.03 4.60
N GLY A 305 4.45 -8.17 5.53
CA GLY A 305 4.25 -8.38 6.95
C GLY A 305 5.20 -7.58 7.82
N ASN A 306 5.34 -8.04 9.06
CA ASN A 306 6.33 -7.58 10.01
C ASN A 306 7.32 -8.72 10.29
N ILE A 307 8.60 -8.40 10.44
CA ILE A 307 9.67 -9.36 10.72
C ILE A 307 10.63 -8.75 11.74
N PRO A 308 11.23 -9.57 12.65
CA PRO A 308 12.24 -9.05 13.56
C PRO A 308 13.38 -8.36 12.80
N PHE A 309 13.78 -7.18 13.25
CA PHE A 309 14.85 -6.41 12.64
C PHE A 309 16.15 -7.22 12.51
N SER A 310 16.45 -8.08 13.50
CA SER A 310 17.60 -8.98 13.45
C SER A 310 17.62 -9.95 12.27
N LYS A 311 16.47 -10.25 11.63
CA LYS A 311 16.41 -11.12 10.45
C LYS A 311 16.69 -10.41 9.13
N VAL A 312 16.61 -9.08 9.12
CA VAL A 312 16.99 -8.26 7.96
C VAL A 312 18.38 -7.66 8.11
N MET A 313 18.95 -7.72 9.31
CA MET A 313 20.32 -7.33 9.58
C MET A 313 21.29 -8.47 9.23
N GLY A 314 22.34 -8.13 8.48
CA GLY A 314 23.42 -9.04 8.10
C GLY A 314 23.77 -8.93 6.62
N GLU A 315 25.01 -9.25 6.26
CA GLU A 315 25.45 -9.27 4.87
C GLU A 315 24.69 -10.37 4.08
N ASN A 316 24.52 -10.12 2.77
CA ASN A 316 23.92 -11.06 1.82
C ASN A 316 24.97 -12.04 1.31
#